data_AF-A0AAU4DL65-F1
#
_entry.id   AF-A0AAU4DL65-F1
#
_cell.length_a   1.000
_cell.length_b   1.000
_cell.length_c   1.000
_cell.angle_alpha   90.00
_cell.angle_beta   90.00
_cell.angle_gamma   90.00
#
_symmetry.space_group_name_H-M   'P 1'
#
loop_
_entity.id
_entity.type
_entity.pdbx_description
1 polymer ?
#
loop_
_entity_poly.entity_id
_entity_poly.type
_entity_poly.pdbx_seq_one_letter_code
_entity_poly.pdbx_strand_id
1 'polypeptide(L)'
;MTDTEGRTAATGAGHCRAALLLLPTPRRNPFAFGYLALLLGTTLFARFADPDLVQRLQSASSSDAHNLLVRPVSALLLSGVWVAGPVWMPYLWAFLATVAPLERRVGGLRAAGVFAAGHITATLVSQAVVVGAVAGGGLGTDALDALDIGVSYGVLTSLGALAGLLPPTGRVVTLGAAGALVGHQMLTDQDLVTGVGHPVALLVGIALWGRLRRGPGRRPRPLWTRAWSTRRTAPARSEV
;
A
#
# COMPACT_ATOMS: atom_id res chain seq x y z
N MET A 1 6.53 43.78 -19.84
CA MET A 1 7.24 42.48 -19.81
C MET A 1 7.44 42.07 -18.35
N THR A 2 6.34 41.85 -17.61
CA THR A 2 6.34 41.60 -16.15
C THR A 2 5.25 40.60 -15.70
N ASP A 3 4.42 40.12 -16.63
CA ASP A 3 3.26 39.27 -16.29
C ASP A 3 3.55 37.75 -16.32
N THR A 4 4.71 37.34 -16.85
CA THR A 4 5.05 35.93 -17.02
C THR A 4 5.62 35.30 -15.74
N GLU A 5 6.39 36.05 -14.95
CA GLU A 5 7.07 35.54 -13.74
C GLU A 5 6.10 35.29 -12.57
N GLY A 6 5.09 36.15 -12.39
CA GLY A 6 4.07 35.97 -11.34
C GLY A 6 3.17 34.75 -11.57
N ARG A 7 2.94 34.38 -12.84
CA ARG A 7 2.08 33.27 -13.23
C ARG A 7 2.78 31.92 -13.02
N THR A 8 4.08 31.83 -13.28
CA THR A 8 4.90 30.62 -13.06
C THR A 8 5.15 30.33 -11.57
N ALA A 9 5.34 31.37 -10.75
CA ALA A 9 5.50 31.22 -9.31
C ALA A 9 4.21 30.72 -8.63
N ALA A 10 3.05 31.22 -9.08
CA ALA A 10 1.74 30.81 -8.57
C ALA A 10 1.39 29.35 -8.92
N THR A 11 1.71 28.88 -10.13
CA THR A 11 1.58 27.46 -10.49
C THR A 11 2.54 26.59 -9.70
N GLY A 12 3.82 26.96 -9.55
CA GLY A 12 4.80 26.19 -8.77
C GLY A 12 4.37 25.96 -7.32
N ALA A 13 3.90 27.02 -6.64
CA ALA A 13 3.39 26.94 -5.27
C ALA A 13 2.13 26.06 -5.15
N GLY A 14 1.26 26.08 -6.17
CA GLY A 14 0.07 25.22 -6.24
C GLY A 14 0.41 23.74 -6.36
N HIS A 15 1.39 23.37 -7.19
CA HIS A 15 1.84 21.99 -7.35
C HIS A 15 2.57 21.46 -6.10
N CYS A 16 3.43 22.27 -5.47
CA CYS A 16 4.08 21.89 -4.21
C CYS A 16 3.06 21.66 -3.10
N ARG A 17 2.03 22.52 -2.99
CA ARG A 17 0.97 22.37 -1.99
C ARG A 17 0.07 21.17 -2.28
N ALA A 18 -0.20 20.86 -3.56
CA ALA A 18 -0.92 19.65 -3.96
C ALA A 18 -0.12 18.36 -3.68
N ALA A 19 1.20 18.37 -3.93
CA ALA A 19 2.09 17.27 -3.61
C ALA A 19 2.18 17.02 -2.09
N LEU A 20 2.27 18.09 -1.29
CA LEU A 20 2.22 18.00 0.17
C LEU A 20 0.89 17.44 0.69
N LEU A 21 -0.22 17.66 -0.02
CA LEU A 21 -1.52 17.06 0.29
C LEU A 21 -1.63 15.58 -0.09
N LEU A 22 -0.76 15.08 -0.97
CA LEU A 22 -0.71 13.65 -1.32
C LEU A 22 0.09 12.86 -0.29
N LEU A 23 1.07 13.50 0.37
CA LEU A 23 1.91 12.87 1.38
C LEU A 23 1.08 12.30 2.54
N PRO A 24 1.43 11.09 3.05
CA PRO A 24 0.84 10.56 4.24
C PRO A 24 1.23 11.45 5.41
N THR A 25 0.24 12.00 6.12
CA THR A 25 0.47 12.67 7.40
C THR A 25 -0.11 11.82 8.52
N PRO A 26 0.47 11.84 9.74
CA PRO A 26 0.01 11.01 10.86
C PRO A 26 -1.46 11.26 11.24
N ARG A 27 -1.98 12.47 10.96
CA ARG A 27 -3.39 12.80 11.21
C ARG A 27 -4.35 12.28 10.12
N ARG A 28 -3.88 12.15 8.88
CA ARG A 28 -4.73 11.81 7.73
C ARG A 28 -4.59 10.35 7.30
N ASN A 29 -3.40 9.78 7.48
CA ASN A 29 -3.07 8.40 7.11
C ASN A 29 -2.17 7.81 8.23
N PRO A 30 -2.64 7.69 9.49
CA PRO A 30 -1.85 7.16 10.59
C PRO A 30 -1.22 5.79 10.30
N PHE A 31 -1.93 4.89 9.63
CA PHE A 31 -1.42 3.56 9.28
C PHE A 31 -0.34 3.66 8.20
N ALA A 32 -0.63 4.27 7.05
CA ALA A 32 0.34 4.38 5.97
C ALA A 32 1.60 5.15 6.39
N PHE A 33 1.44 6.22 7.18
CA PHE A 33 2.56 6.99 7.72
C PHE A 33 3.39 6.16 8.71
N GLY A 34 2.74 5.52 9.68
CA GLY A 34 3.43 4.69 10.68
C GLY A 34 4.19 3.53 10.04
N TYR A 35 3.57 2.87 9.06
CA TYR A 35 4.20 1.79 8.32
C TYR A 35 5.40 2.27 7.48
N LEU A 36 5.27 3.39 6.76
CA LEU A 36 6.38 3.97 6.01
C LEU A 36 7.54 4.42 6.91
N ALA A 37 7.23 4.98 8.08
CA ALA A 37 8.23 5.34 9.09
C ALA A 37 8.93 4.10 9.64
N LEU A 38 8.19 3.02 9.88
CA LEU A 38 8.75 1.72 10.28
C LEU A 38 9.70 1.19 9.22
N LEU A 39 9.28 1.14 7.95
CA LEU A 39 10.14 0.72 6.83
C LEU A 39 11.38 1.60 6.69
N LEU A 40 11.25 2.91 6.90
CA LEU A 40 12.39 3.83 6.85
C LEU A 40 13.37 3.53 7.99
N GLY A 41 12.84 3.34 9.20
CA GLY A 41 13.65 2.97 10.37
C GLY A 41 14.41 1.67 10.16
N THR A 42 13.75 0.63 9.65
CA THR A 42 14.41 -0.65 9.36
C THR A 42 15.39 -0.57 8.19
N THR A 43 15.11 0.23 7.16
CA THR A 43 16.07 0.50 6.07
C THR A 43 17.32 1.22 6.58
N LEU A 44 17.16 2.24 7.42
CA LEU A 44 18.29 2.97 8.02
C LEU A 44 19.08 2.06 8.97
N PHE A 45 18.39 1.27 9.79
CA PHE A 45 19.03 0.29 10.65
C PHE A 45 19.84 -0.73 9.83
N ALA A 46 19.27 -1.30 8.76
CA ALA A 46 19.98 -2.20 7.86
C ALA A 46 21.25 -1.58 7.23
N ARG A 47 21.23 -0.26 7.01
CA ARG A 47 22.33 0.47 6.38
C ARG A 47 23.47 0.82 7.35
N PHE A 48 23.16 1.02 8.63
CA PHE A 48 24.13 1.54 9.62
C PHE A 48 24.48 0.54 10.72
N ALA A 49 23.71 -0.55 10.87
CA ALA A 49 24.01 -1.60 11.83
C ALA A 49 25.01 -2.62 11.25
N ASP A 50 25.51 -3.47 12.15
CA ASP A 50 26.40 -4.58 11.80
C ASP A 50 25.73 -5.53 10.79
N PRO A 51 26.36 -5.81 9.62
CA PRO A 51 25.78 -6.67 8.58
C PRO A 51 25.42 -8.07 9.06
N ASP A 52 26.20 -8.67 9.96
CA ASP A 52 25.94 -10.02 10.49
C ASP A 52 24.71 -10.00 11.41
N LEU A 53 24.53 -8.93 12.18
CA LEU A 53 23.35 -8.73 13.00
C LEU A 53 22.10 -8.52 12.13
N VAL A 54 22.22 -7.72 11.07
CA VAL A 54 21.13 -7.45 10.12
C VAL A 54 20.72 -8.73 9.40
N GLN A 55 21.68 -9.53 8.93
CA GLN A 55 21.41 -10.80 8.26
C GLN A 55 20.76 -11.79 9.23
N ARG A 56 21.26 -11.92 10.46
CA ARG A 56 20.63 -12.77 11.50
C ARG A 56 19.21 -12.33 11.82
N LEU A 57 18.95 -11.03 11.92
CA LEU A 57 17.61 -10.50 12.20
C LEU A 57 16.66 -10.69 11.02
N GLN A 58 17.14 -10.52 9.78
CA GLN A 58 16.35 -10.78 8.58
C GLN A 58 16.03 -12.27 8.43
N SER A 59 17.02 -13.16 8.60
CA SER A 59 16.80 -14.61 8.59
C SER A 59 15.88 -15.08 9.72
N ALA A 60 15.93 -14.46 10.90
CA ALA A 60 15.02 -14.75 12.01
C ALA A 60 13.60 -14.15 11.84
N SER A 61 13.47 -13.14 10.98
CA SER A 61 12.19 -12.46 10.67
C SER A 61 11.56 -12.92 9.36
N SER A 62 12.25 -13.80 8.62
CA SER A 62 11.80 -14.29 7.32
C SER A 62 10.55 -15.17 7.47
N SER A 63 9.62 -15.04 6.52
CA SER A 63 8.43 -15.89 6.41
C SER A 63 8.71 -17.22 5.71
N ASP A 64 9.97 -17.67 5.67
CA ASP A 64 10.32 -18.98 5.09
C ASP A 64 9.59 -20.12 5.81
N ALA A 65 9.35 -21.20 5.06
CA ALA A 65 8.53 -22.33 5.51
C ALA A 65 8.96 -22.88 6.88
N HIS A 66 10.26 -22.91 7.18
CA HIS A 66 10.78 -23.33 8.47
C HIS A 66 10.35 -22.40 9.62
N ASN A 67 10.40 -21.08 9.44
CA ASN A 67 9.97 -20.10 10.44
C ASN A 67 8.44 -20.03 10.56
N LEU A 68 7.70 -20.21 9.47
CA LEU A 68 6.24 -20.33 9.50
C LEU A 68 5.78 -21.57 10.27
N LEU A 69 6.49 -22.69 10.16
CA LEU A 69 6.18 -23.93 10.88
C LEU A 69 6.47 -23.82 12.39
N VAL A 70 7.52 -23.09 12.78
CA VAL A 70 7.92 -22.99 14.19
C VAL A 70 7.28 -21.78 14.90
N ARG A 71 7.12 -20.65 14.21
CA ARG A 71 6.67 -19.35 14.77
C ARG A 71 5.77 -18.56 13.79
N PRO A 72 4.59 -19.10 13.43
CA PRO A 72 3.76 -18.55 12.35
C PRO A 72 3.34 -17.10 12.57
N VAL A 73 2.94 -16.74 13.79
CA VAL A 73 2.41 -15.39 14.09
C VAL A 73 3.53 -14.35 14.08
N SER A 74 4.70 -14.65 14.63
CA SER A 74 5.84 -13.73 14.64
C SER A 74 6.51 -13.63 13.26
N ALA A 75 6.62 -14.72 12.50
CA ALA A 75 7.15 -14.68 11.13
C ALA A 75 6.29 -13.81 10.22
N LEU A 76 4.95 -13.90 10.32
CA LEU A 76 4.00 -13.07 9.56
C LEU A 76 3.97 -11.61 10.05
N LEU A 77 4.16 -11.36 11.35
CA LEU A 77 4.16 -9.98 11.87
C LEU A 77 5.50 -9.28 11.65
N LEU A 78 6.63 -10.00 11.69
CA LEU A 78 7.98 -9.44 11.53
C LEU A 78 8.43 -9.36 10.06
N SER A 79 7.94 -10.20 9.14
CA SER A 79 8.32 -10.10 7.72
C SER A 79 7.80 -8.82 7.05
N GLY A 80 6.68 -8.28 7.54
CA GLY A 80 6.19 -6.96 7.13
C GLY A 80 7.10 -5.80 7.55
N VAL A 81 8.02 -6.01 8.50
CA VAL A 81 8.85 -4.97 9.12
C VAL A 81 10.13 -4.70 8.34
N TRP A 82 10.62 -5.68 7.58
CA TRP A 82 11.85 -5.57 6.80
C TRP A 82 11.59 -5.31 5.33
N VAL A 83 12.32 -4.36 4.76
CA VAL A 83 12.42 -4.15 3.32
C VAL A 83 13.58 -5.00 2.83
N ALA A 84 13.38 -5.95 1.91
CA ALA A 84 14.52 -6.48 1.17
C ALA A 84 14.85 -5.50 0.04
N GLY A 85 15.95 -4.78 0.22
CA GLY A 85 16.52 -3.91 -0.78
C GLY A 85 16.96 -2.56 -0.22
N PRO A 86 17.98 -1.94 -0.82
CA PRO A 86 18.54 -0.67 -0.36
C PRO A 86 17.63 0.55 -0.66
N VAL A 87 16.46 0.34 -1.28
CA VAL A 87 15.67 1.41 -1.87
C VAL A 87 14.28 1.48 -1.22
N TRP A 88 14.11 2.42 -0.29
CA TRP A 88 12.83 2.73 0.36
C TRP A 88 11.82 3.42 -0.57
N MET A 89 12.31 4.08 -1.62
CA MET A 89 11.53 4.98 -2.46
C MET A 89 10.39 4.33 -3.27
N PRO A 90 10.55 3.12 -3.84
CA PRO A 90 9.44 2.37 -4.45
C PRO A 90 8.27 2.15 -3.48
N TYR A 91 8.56 1.83 -2.20
CA TYR A 91 7.52 1.63 -1.18
C TYR A 91 6.78 2.92 -0.85
N LEU A 92 7.48 4.06 -0.80
CA LEU A 92 6.83 5.37 -0.64
C LEU A 92 5.79 5.60 -1.75
N TRP A 93 6.18 5.41 -3.01
CA TRP A 93 5.28 5.61 -4.15
C TRP A 93 4.12 4.62 -4.16
N ALA A 94 4.39 3.35 -3.84
CA ALA A 94 3.37 2.33 -3.71
C ALA A 94 2.33 2.70 -2.64
N PHE A 95 2.77 3.06 -1.43
CA PHE A 95 1.87 3.45 -0.34
C PHE A 95 1.07 4.73 -0.66
N LEU A 96 1.69 5.70 -1.34
CA LEU A 96 1.03 6.91 -1.82
C LEU A 96 -0.07 6.61 -2.83
N ALA A 97 0.14 5.65 -3.72
CA ALA A 97 -0.79 5.27 -4.78
C ALA A 97 -1.91 4.34 -4.29
N THR A 98 -1.69 3.55 -3.22
CA THR A 98 -2.59 2.46 -2.84
C THR A 98 -3.11 2.59 -1.40
N VAL A 99 -2.25 2.38 -0.41
CA VAL A 99 -2.60 2.27 1.01
C VAL A 99 -3.15 3.58 1.57
N ALA A 100 -2.47 4.70 1.30
CA ALA A 100 -2.89 6.00 1.79
C ALA A 100 -4.25 6.44 1.20
N PRO A 101 -4.51 6.35 -0.11
CA PRO A 101 -5.84 6.58 -0.67
C PRO A 101 -6.93 5.67 -0.10
N LEU A 102 -6.62 4.39 0.15
CA LEU A 102 -7.55 3.44 0.76
C LEU A 102 -7.89 3.88 2.19
N GLU A 103 -6.87 4.13 3.00
CA GLU A 103 -6.99 4.60 4.38
C GLU A 103 -7.85 5.86 4.50
N ARG A 104 -7.71 6.82 3.59
CA ARG A 104 -8.56 8.03 3.58
C ARG A 104 -10.05 7.73 3.35
N ARG A 105 -10.37 6.64 2.65
CA ARG A 105 -11.76 6.27 2.31
C ARG A 105 -12.40 5.39 3.38
N VAL A 106 -11.62 4.52 4.02
CA VAL A 106 -12.16 3.50 4.94
C VAL A 106 -11.71 3.66 6.39
N GLY A 107 -10.74 4.52 6.66
CA GLY A 107 -10.11 4.73 7.97
C GLY A 107 -8.91 3.80 8.21
N GLY A 108 -8.03 4.21 9.13
CA GLY A 108 -6.75 3.54 9.41
C GLY A 108 -6.89 2.07 9.79
N LEU A 109 -7.75 1.73 10.76
CA LEU A 109 -7.94 0.35 11.20
C LEU A 109 -8.44 -0.57 10.09
N ARG A 110 -9.35 -0.08 9.23
CA ARG A 110 -9.89 -0.90 8.13
C ARG A 110 -8.86 -1.08 7.02
N ALA A 111 -8.07 -0.04 6.72
CA ALA A 111 -6.96 -0.15 5.77
C ALA A 111 -5.86 -1.10 6.28
N ALA A 112 -5.50 -0.99 7.56
CA ALA A 112 -4.55 -1.91 8.21
C ALA A 112 -5.05 -3.36 8.15
N GLY A 113 -6.34 -3.60 8.44
CA GLY A 113 -6.93 -4.93 8.34
C GLY A 113 -6.95 -5.49 6.91
N VAL A 114 -7.20 -4.65 5.89
CA VAL A 114 -7.11 -5.06 4.48
C VAL A 114 -5.68 -5.42 4.10
N PHE A 115 -4.72 -4.57 4.46
CA PHE A 115 -3.30 -4.81 4.22
C PHE A 115 -2.85 -6.12 4.86
N ALA A 116 -3.17 -6.32 6.15
CA ALA A 116 -2.80 -7.51 6.90
C ALA A 116 -3.46 -8.79 6.35
N ALA A 117 -4.74 -8.73 5.98
CA ALA A 117 -5.42 -9.88 5.37
C ALA A 117 -4.73 -10.31 4.07
N GLY A 118 -4.38 -9.34 3.22
CA GLY A 118 -3.63 -9.57 1.99
C GLY A 118 -2.27 -10.20 2.22
N HIS A 119 -1.49 -9.56 3.08
CA HIS A 119 -0.17 -10.03 3.50
C HIS A 119 -0.21 -11.47 3.99
N ILE A 120 -1.06 -11.77 4.97
CA ILE A 120 -1.14 -13.10 5.58
C ILE A 120 -1.64 -14.13 4.58
N THR A 121 -2.74 -13.86 3.87
CA THR A 121 -3.32 -14.84 2.94
C THR A 121 -2.40 -15.13 1.76
N ALA A 122 -1.78 -14.12 1.16
CA ALA A 122 -0.88 -14.33 0.03
C ALA A 122 0.40 -15.07 0.44
N THR A 123 0.96 -14.76 1.62
CA THR A 123 2.12 -15.48 2.16
C THR A 123 1.76 -16.96 2.40
N LEU A 124 0.64 -17.24 3.09
CA LEU A 124 0.26 -18.62 3.37
C LEU A 124 -0.01 -19.44 2.11
N VAL A 125 -0.67 -18.85 1.11
CA VAL A 125 -0.99 -19.55 -0.15
C VAL A 125 0.26 -19.77 -0.99
N SER A 126 1.12 -18.76 -1.15
CA SER A 126 2.36 -18.90 -1.94
C SER A 126 3.29 -19.94 -1.32
N GLN A 127 3.50 -19.88 -0.01
CA GLN A 127 4.35 -20.84 0.71
C GLN A 127 3.77 -22.26 0.66
N ALA A 128 2.44 -22.43 0.77
CA ALA A 128 1.81 -23.74 0.62
C ALA A 128 2.04 -24.34 -0.78
N VAL A 129 2.01 -23.52 -1.83
CA VAL A 129 2.31 -23.96 -3.21
C VAL A 129 3.77 -24.39 -3.34
N VAL A 130 4.71 -23.61 -2.79
CA VAL A 130 6.14 -23.98 -2.80
C VAL A 130 6.37 -25.30 -2.07
N VAL A 131 5.85 -25.44 -0.85
CA VAL A 131 5.97 -26.68 -0.07
C VAL A 131 5.39 -27.88 -0.83
N GLY A 132 4.22 -27.71 -1.47
CA GLY A 132 3.62 -28.74 -2.30
C GLY A 132 4.48 -29.12 -3.51
N ALA A 133 5.07 -28.14 -4.19
CA ALA A 133 5.93 -28.35 -5.36
C ALA A 133 7.24 -29.07 -4.98
N VAL A 134 7.83 -28.73 -3.82
CA VAL A 134 9.02 -29.43 -3.29
C VAL A 134 8.66 -30.85 -2.87
N ALA A 135 7.56 -31.05 -2.13
CA ALA A 135 7.12 -32.38 -1.70
C ALA A 135 6.78 -33.31 -2.88
N GLY A 136 6.28 -32.75 -3.98
CA GLY A 136 6.01 -33.48 -5.22
C GLY A 136 7.24 -33.72 -6.11
N GLY A 137 8.43 -33.29 -5.69
CA GLY A 137 9.67 -33.40 -6.48
C GLY A 137 9.76 -32.46 -7.68
N GLY A 138 8.86 -31.49 -7.79
CA GLY A 138 8.84 -30.50 -8.88
C GLY A 138 9.81 -29.33 -8.68
N LEU A 139 10.30 -29.11 -7.46
CA LEU A 139 11.31 -28.11 -7.12
C LEU A 139 12.36 -28.68 -6.15
N GLY A 140 13.59 -28.17 -6.24
CA GLY A 140 14.66 -28.47 -5.27
C GLY A 140 14.38 -27.82 -3.91
N THR A 141 15.00 -28.33 -2.85
CA THR A 141 14.83 -27.83 -1.47
C THR A 141 15.24 -26.37 -1.31
N ASP A 142 16.14 -25.87 -2.16
CA ASP A 142 16.60 -24.48 -2.18
C ASP A 142 15.45 -23.49 -2.44
N ALA A 143 14.33 -23.94 -3.03
CA ALA A 143 13.13 -23.12 -3.22
C ALA A 143 12.41 -22.78 -1.91
N LEU A 144 12.70 -23.49 -0.81
CA LEU A 144 12.15 -23.21 0.52
C LEU A 144 12.78 -21.99 1.20
N ASP A 145 13.96 -21.58 0.74
CA ASP A 145 14.72 -20.43 1.24
C ASP A 145 14.48 -19.17 0.38
N ALA A 146 13.53 -19.22 -0.56
CA ALA A 146 13.17 -18.09 -1.40
C ALA A 146 12.52 -16.97 -0.57
N LEU A 147 13.26 -15.87 -0.40
CA LEU A 147 12.92 -14.75 0.46
C LEU A 147 11.59 -14.08 0.06
N ASP A 148 10.55 -14.21 0.91
CA ASP A 148 9.22 -13.64 0.68
C ASP A 148 9.03 -12.30 1.42
N ILE A 149 8.98 -11.20 0.67
CA ILE A 149 8.76 -9.85 1.21
C ILE A 149 7.26 -9.52 1.16
N GLY A 150 6.54 -9.88 2.22
CA GLY A 150 5.09 -9.75 2.22
C GLY A 150 4.55 -8.30 2.20
N VAL A 151 5.40 -7.26 2.30
CA VAL A 151 4.95 -5.86 2.14
C VAL A 151 4.27 -5.65 0.78
N SER A 152 4.77 -6.30 -0.27
CA SER A 152 4.23 -6.20 -1.63
C SER A 152 2.79 -6.73 -1.71
N TYR A 153 2.49 -7.83 -1.02
CA TYR A 153 1.12 -8.38 -0.93
C TYR A 153 0.14 -7.40 -0.30
N GLY A 154 0.51 -6.79 0.84
CA GLY A 154 -0.36 -5.81 1.49
C GLY A 154 -0.65 -4.60 0.59
N VAL A 155 0.32 -4.16 -0.20
CA VAL A 155 0.17 -3.08 -1.19
C VAL A 155 -0.79 -3.51 -2.32
N LEU A 156 -0.60 -4.68 -2.92
CA LEU A 156 -1.45 -5.20 -4.01
C LEU A 156 -2.88 -5.47 -3.54
N THR A 157 -3.06 -6.01 -2.33
CA THR A 157 -4.39 -6.17 -1.72
C THR A 157 -5.05 -4.81 -1.49
N SER A 158 -4.28 -3.81 -1.03
CA SER A 158 -4.80 -2.45 -0.87
C SER A 158 -5.19 -1.82 -2.20
N LEU A 159 -4.45 -2.09 -3.28
CA LEU A 159 -4.78 -1.65 -4.65
C LEU A 159 -6.08 -2.28 -5.15
N GLY A 160 -6.21 -3.61 -5.02
CA GLY A 160 -7.44 -4.34 -5.36
C GLY A 160 -8.66 -3.83 -4.59
N ALA A 161 -8.50 -3.62 -3.28
CA ALA A 161 -9.53 -3.04 -2.42
C ALA A 161 -9.91 -1.62 -2.82
N LEU A 162 -8.92 -0.76 -3.11
CA LEU A 162 -9.11 0.63 -3.52
C LEU A 162 -9.92 0.73 -4.81
N ALA A 163 -9.67 -0.17 -5.78
CA ALA A 163 -10.38 -0.21 -7.05
C ALA A 163 -11.91 -0.38 -6.87
N GLY A 164 -12.32 -1.14 -5.87
CA GLY A 164 -13.73 -1.32 -5.51
C GLY A 164 -14.42 -0.06 -5.01
N LEU A 165 -13.66 0.95 -4.60
CA LEU A 165 -14.13 2.24 -4.09
C LEU A 165 -14.01 3.36 -5.15
N LEU A 166 -13.46 3.07 -6.33
CA LEU A 166 -13.37 3.99 -7.45
C LEU A 166 -14.64 3.96 -8.32
N PRO A 167 -14.92 5.06 -9.07
CA PRO A 167 -15.93 5.06 -10.13
C PRO A 167 -15.59 4.02 -11.21
N PRO A 168 -16.56 3.62 -12.06
CA PRO A 168 -16.39 2.52 -13.02
C PRO A 168 -15.12 2.62 -13.87
N THR A 169 -14.88 3.77 -14.50
CA THR A 169 -13.68 4.00 -15.32
C THR A 169 -12.39 3.86 -14.52
N GLY A 170 -12.33 4.49 -13.34
CA GLY A 170 -11.16 4.40 -12.45
C GLY A 170 -10.90 2.98 -11.98
N ARG A 171 -11.95 2.19 -11.72
CA ARG A 171 -11.84 0.77 -11.34
C ARG A 171 -11.22 -0.05 -12.47
N VAL A 172 -11.75 0.09 -13.69
CA VAL A 172 -11.26 -0.68 -14.85
C VAL A 172 -9.80 -0.34 -15.12
N VAL A 173 -9.43 0.95 -15.13
CA VAL A 173 -8.04 1.38 -15.32
C VAL A 173 -7.12 0.81 -14.22
N THR A 174 -7.54 0.91 -12.96
CA THR A 174 -6.74 0.42 -11.83
C THR A 174 -6.53 -1.09 -11.89
N LEU A 175 -7.58 -1.86 -12.16
CA LEU A 175 -7.48 -3.32 -12.26
C LEU A 175 -6.75 -3.77 -13.51
N GLY A 176 -6.91 -3.06 -14.64
CA GLY A 176 -6.15 -3.32 -15.86
C GLY A 176 -4.66 -3.10 -15.66
N ALA A 177 -4.27 -1.99 -15.04
CA ALA A 177 -2.88 -1.70 -14.72
C ALA A 177 -2.30 -2.72 -13.71
N ALA A 178 -3.06 -3.05 -12.66
CA ALA A 178 -2.65 -4.07 -11.69
C ALA A 178 -2.48 -5.45 -12.33
N GLY A 179 -3.45 -5.86 -13.17
CA GLY A 179 -3.41 -7.13 -13.88
C GLY A 179 -2.28 -7.19 -14.90
N ALA A 180 -1.99 -6.09 -15.60
CA ALA A 180 -0.85 -6.00 -16.51
C ALA A 180 0.48 -6.10 -15.78
N LEU A 181 0.63 -5.44 -14.62
CA LEU A 181 1.82 -5.55 -13.78
C LEU A 181 2.03 -6.99 -13.31
N VAL A 182 1.00 -7.61 -12.71
CA VAL A 182 1.08 -8.99 -12.23
C VAL A 182 1.32 -9.97 -13.38
N GLY A 183 0.64 -9.79 -14.50
CA GLY A 183 0.84 -10.61 -15.69
C GLY A 183 2.24 -10.49 -16.26
N HIS A 184 2.79 -9.28 -16.31
CA HIS A 184 4.18 -9.06 -16.71
C HIS A 184 5.15 -9.77 -15.77
N GLN A 185 4.97 -9.64 -14.45
CA GLN A 185 5.81 -10.32 -13.46
C GLN A 185 5.75 -11.84 -13.62
N MET A 186 4.56 -12.42 -13.81
CA MET A 186 4.43 -13.86 -14.06
C MET A 186 5.14 -14.33 -15.35
N LEU A 187 5.30 -13.46 -16.35
CA LEU A 187 5.98 -13.78 -17.61
C LEU A 187 7.49 -13.55 -17.56
N THR A 188 7.98 -12.74 -16.62
CA THR A 188 9.38 -12.26 -16.59
C THR A 188 10.16 -12.74 -15.36
N ASP A 189 9.49 -12.91 -14.22
CA ASP A 189 10.06 -13.43 -12.99
C ASP A 189 9.78 -14.94 -12.89
N GLN A 190 10.82 -15.74 -12.64
CA GLN A 190 10.73 -17.21 -12.47
C GLN A 190 10.43 -17.62 -11.02
N ASP A 191 10.15 -16.66 -10.13
CA ASP A 191 9.86 -16.94 -8.72
C ASP A 191 8.39 -17.35 -8.52
N LEU A 192 8.18 -18.62 -8.16
CA LEU A 192 6.88 -19.20 -7.91
C LEU A 192 6.14 -18.54 -6.74
N VAL A 193 6.89 -18.05 -5.73
CA VAL A 193 6.32 -17.36 -4.56
C VAL A 193 5.61 -16.09 -5.03
N THR A 194 6.33 -15.24 -5.75
CA THR A 194 5.82 -13.99 -6.32
C THR A 194 4.70 -14.24 -7.34
N GLY A 195 4.88 -15.23 -8.21
CA GLY A 195 3.93 -15.59 -9.26
C GLY A 195 2.56 -16.04 -8.75
N VAL A 196 2.49 -16.61 -7.54
CA VAL A 196 1.22 -16.99 -6.88
C VAL A 196 0.74 -15.91 -5.91
N GLY A 197 1.67 -15.35 -5.13
CA GLY A 197 1.36 -14.40 -4.06
C GLY A 197 0.75 -13.10 -4.57
N HIS A 198 1.26 -12.51 -5.65
CA HIS A 198 0.73 -11.24 -6.20
C HIS A 198 -0.70 -11.36 -6.74
N PRO A 199 -1.06 -12.38 -7.56
CA PRO A 199 -2.45 -12.61 -7.95
C PRO A 199 -3.38 -12.82 -6.75
N VAL A 200 -2.98 -13.66 -5.78
CA VAL A 200 -3.78 -13.95 -4.57
C VAL A 200 -4.02 -12.67 -3.77
N ALA A 201 -2.97 -11.88 -3.54
CA ALA A 201 -3.07 -10.60 -2.84
C ALA A 201 -4.08 -9.66 -3.52
N LEU A 202 -4.00 -9.51 -4.84
CA LEU A 202 -4.91 -8.66 -5.61
C LEU A 202 -6.37 -9.15 -5.50
N LEU A 203 -6.59 -10.46 -5.63
CA LEU A 203 -7.91 -11.09 -5.52
C LEU A 203 -8.53 -10.96 -4.13
N VAL A 204 -7.73 -11.10 -3.07
CA VAL A 204 -8.19 -10.84 -1.68
C VAL A 204 -8.73 -9.42 -1.56
N GLY A 205 -8.03 -8.43 -2.14
CA GLY A 205 -8.47 -7.03 -2.15
C GLY A 205 -9.82 -6.84 -2.86
N ILE A 206 -10.00 -7.53 -3.99
CA ILE A 206 -11.24 -7.53 -4.77
C ILE A 206 -12.39 -8.16 -3.98
N ALA A 207 -12.15 -9.30 -3.33
CA ALA A 207 -13.15 -10.01 -2.53
C ALA A 207 -13.68 -9.15 -1.35
N LEU A 208 -12.87 -8.22 -0.84
CA LEU A 208 -13.25 -7.36 0.28
C LEU A 208 -14.19 -6.19 -0.08
N TRP A 209 -14.50 -5.95 -1.36
CA TRP A 209 -15.32 -4.81 -1.80
C TRP A 209 -16.67 -4.71 -1.08
N GLY A 210 -17.38 -5.84 -0.92
CA GLY A 210 -18.68 -5.86 -0.24
C GLY A 210 -18.59 -5.39 1.21
N ARG A 211 -17.53 -5.78 1.93
CA ARG A 211 -17.30 -5.36 3.32
C ARG A 211 -16.89 -3.89 3.40
N LEU A 212 -16.09 -3.42 2.46
CA LEU A 212 -15.61 -2.03 2.45
C LEU A 212 -16.74 -1.03 2.16
N ARG A 213 -17.62 -1.36 1.20
CA ARG A 213 -18.77 -0.52 0.82
C ARG A 213 -19.85 -0.40 1.90
N ARG A 214 -19.97 -1.37 2.79
CA ARG A 214 -21.01 -1.41 3.85
C ARG A 214 -20.66 -0.64 5.13
N GLY A 215 -19.45 -0.12 5.28
CA GLY A 215 -19.07 0.60 6.50
C GLY A 215 -19.39 2.10 6.45
N PRO A 216 -19.34 2.80 7.60
CA PRO A 216 -19.59 4.23 7.68
C PRO A 216 -18.46 4.99 6.96
N GLY A 217 -18.60 5.15 5.65
CA GLY A 217 -17.65 5.93 4.85
C GLY A 217 -17.72 7.38 5.29
N ARG A 218 -16.60 7.92 5.80
CA ARG A 218 -16.41 9.37 5.88
C ARG A 218 -16.40 9.89 4.44
N ARG A 219 -17.58 10.28 3.93
CA ARG A 219 -17.69 10.97 2.65
C ARG A 219 -16.75 12.18 2.72
N PRO A 220 -15.76 12.32 1.82
CA PRO A 220 -14.96 13.53 1.75
C PRO A 220 -15.91 14.71 1.54
N ARG A 221 -15.96 15.66 2.48
CA ARG A 221 -16.69 16.91 2.26
C ARG A 221 -16.01 17.63 1.09
N PRO A 222 -16.71 17.96 0.00
CA PRO A 222 -16.13 18.73 -1.09
C PRO A 222 -15.58 20.04 -0.55
N LEU A 223 -14.32 20.35 -0.86
CA LEU A 223 -13.65 21.58 -0.40
C LEU A 223 -14.28 22.86 -0.99
N TRP A 224 -15.23 22.75 -1.92
CA TRP A 224 -15.85 23.90 -2.60
C TRP A 224 -16.98 24.58 -1.80
N THR A 225 -17.50 23.97 -0.73
CA THR A 225 -18.74 24.46 -0.07
C THR A 225 -18.49 25.61 0.91
N ARG A 226 -17.25 26.08 1.08
CA ARG A 226 -16.94 27.20 1.98
C ARG A 226 -16.94 28.59 1.33
N ALA A 227 -17.09 28.70 0.00
CA ALA A 227 -16.87 29.97 -0.70
C ALA A 227 -18.12 30.85 -0.92
N TRP A 228 -19.34 30.44 -0.51
CA TRP A 228 -20.57 31.16 -0.91
C TRP A 228 -21.53 31.51 0.24
N SER A 229 -21.04 31.63 1.48
CA SER A 229 -21.90 32.07 2.61
C SER A 229 -21.51 33.42 3.22
N THR A 230 -20.84 34.29 2.48
CA THR A 230 -20.67 35.69 2.89
C THR A 230 -21.84 36.53 2.38
N ARG A 231 -22.83 36.68 3.27
CA ARG A 231 -23.74 37.83 3.48
C ARG A 231 -24.39 38.45 2.23
N ARG A 232 -25.67 38.10 2.01
CA ARG A 232 -26.67 39.06 1.51
C ARG A 232 -27.04 39.99 2.67
N THR A 233 -26.42 41.17 2.75
CA THR A 233 -27.03 42.31 3.45
C THR A 233 -27.98 42.99 2.47
N ALA A 234 -29.29 42.93 2.75
CA ALA A 234 -30.31 43.63 1.99
C ALA A 234 -30.17 45.16 2.18
N PRO A 235 -30.51 46.00 1.18
CA PRO A 235 -30.53 47.44 1.37
C PRO A 235 -31.75 47.83 2.19
N ALA A 236 -31.54 48.64 3.24
CA ALA A 236 -32.62 49.33 3.94
C ALA A 236 -33.21 50.37 2.99
N ARG A 237 -34.50 50.24 2.67
CA ARG A 237 -35.29 51.33 2.10
C ARG A 237 -35.58 52.33 3.22
N SER A 238 -35.14 53.57 3.06
CA SER A 238 -35.73 54.71 3.77
C SER A 238 -36.76 55.35 2.85
N GLU A 239 -38.02 55.30 3.27
CA GLU A 239 -39.05 56.23 2.82
C GLU A 239 -38.85 57.60 3.49
N VAL A 240 -39.47 58.62 2.86
CA VAL A 240 -39.51 60.07 3.15
C VAL A 240 -38.48 60.91 2.39
#